data_AF-A0A7R9Z1Y1-F1
#
_entry.id   AF-A0A7R9Z1Y1-F1
#
_cell.length_a   1.000
_cell.length_b   1.000
_cell.length_c   1.000
_cell.angle_alpha   90.00
_cell.angle_beta   90.00
_cell.angle_gamma   90.00
#
_symmetry.space_group_name_H-M   'P 1'
#
loop_
_entity.id
_entity.type
_entity.pdbx_description
1 polymer ?
#
loop_
_entity_poly.entity_id
_entity_poly.type
_entity_poly.pdbx_seq_one_letter_code
_entity_poly.pdbx_strand_id
1 'polypeptide(L)'
;LVDSICEEIHDSCKGLGTDEDRLIDAMARNNGPARRTMVSRRYPEKYDKDLQKLIRKECRGDFELAMELLALPPDEMEAYLIRRATKGAGTNEKLLYTIMCG
;
A
#
# COMPACT_ATOMS: atom_id res chain seq x y z
N LEU A 1 -2.44 -3.90 -17.96
CA LEU A 1 -2.57 -2.84 -16.92
C LEU A 1 -1.97 -3.28 -15.59
N VAL A 2 -2.45 -4.35 -14.95
CA VAL A 2 -1.92 -4.84 -13.65
C VAL A 2 -0.40 -5.09 -13.70
N ASP A 3 0.09 -5.80 -14.72
CA ASP A 3 1.53 -6.07 -14.86
C ASP A 3 2.39 -4.82 -15.02
N SER A 4 1.89 -3.77 -15.72
CA SER A 4 2.65 -2.52 -15.90
C SER A 4 2.62 -1.67 -14.64
N ILE A 5 1.54 -1.69 -13.86
CA ILE A 5 1.52 -1.08 -12.52
C ILE A 5 2.58 -1.76 -11.64
N CYS A 6 2.65 -3.09 -11.64
CA CYS A 6 3.68 -3.81 -10.89
C CYS A 6 5.11 -3.48 -11.38
N GLU A 7 5.32 -3.34 -12.68
CA GLU A 7 6.62 -2.89 -13.25
C GLU A 7 6.99 -1.49 -12.81
N GLU A 8 6.05 -0.54 -12.88
CA GLU A 8 6.32 0.85 -12.52
C GLU A 8 6.60 1.01 -11.03
N ILE A 9 5.88 0.31 -10.15
CA ILE A 9 6.17 0.24 -8.71
C ILE A 9 7.56 -0.37 -8.47
N HIS A 10 7.88 -1.46 -9.18
CA HIS A 10 9.15 -2.13 -8.99
C HIS A 10 10.32 -1.23 -9.42
N ASP A 11 10.17 -0.57 -10.57
CA ASP A 11 11.16 0.34 -11.13
C ASP A 11 11.33 1.62 -10.30
N SER A 12 10.26 2.17 -9.73
CA SER A 12 10.36 3.35 -8.86
C SER A 12 11.14 3.07 -7.58
N CYS A 13 11.24 1.80 -7.18
CA CYS A 13 11.96 1.35 -5.99
C CYS A 13 13.33 0.70 -6.32
N LYS A 14 13.84 0.83 -7.55
CA LYS A 14 15.16 0.30 -7.93
C LYS A 14 16.26 1.30 -7.60
N GLY A 15 17.31 0.82 -6.93
CA GLY A 15 18.52 1.60 -6.68
C GLY A 15 18.59 2.13 -5.25
N LEU A 16 19.27 3.26 -5.08
CA LEU A 16 19.37 3.94 -3.78
C LEU A 16 18.26 4.99 -3.69
N GLY A 17 17.32 4.75 -2.79
CA GLY A 17 16.13 5.60 -2.62
C GLY A 17 14.97 5.19 -3.52
N THR A 18 13.96 6.04 -3.55
CA THR A 18 12.68 5.81 -4.22
C THR A 18 12.37 7.00 -5.11
N ASP A 19 11.98 6.75 -6.36
CA ASP A 19 11.36 7.74 -7.22
C ASP A 19 9.91 7.94 -6.77
N GLU A 20 9.70 8.86 -5.82
CA GLU A 20 8.40 9.06 -5.15
C GLU A 20 7.31 9.49 -6.14
N ASP A 21 7.62 10.34 -7.12
CA ASP A 21 6.66 10.80 -8.14
C ASP A 21 6.18 9.63 -8.99
N ARG A 22 7.10 8.78 -9.46
CA ARG A 22 6.76 7.59 -10.24
C ARG A 22 5.98 6.57 -9.42
N LEU A 23 6.32 6.41 -8.14
CA LEU A 23 5.60 5.55 -7.22
C LEU A 23 4.16 6.04 -7.01
N ILE A 24 3.99 7.35 -6.78
CA ILE A 24 2.68 7.99 -6.61
C ILE A 24 1.81 7.76 -7.85
N ASP A 25 2.33 7.99 -9.05
CA ASP A 25 1.59 7.81 -10.30
C ASP A 25 1.16 6.35 -10.52
N ALA A 26 2.01 5.39 -10.17
CA ALA A 26 1.67 3.97 -10.24
C ALA A 26 0.58 3.60 -9.23
N MET A 27 0.70 4.08 -7.99
CA MET A 27 -0.23 3.81 -6.91
C MET A 27 -1.59 4.51 -7.09
N ALA A 28 -1.60 5.71 -7.66
CA ALA A 28 -2.81 6.44 -8.03
C ALA A 28 -3.63 5.66 -9.08
N ARG A 29 -2.95 5.09 -10.10
CA ARG A 29 -3.61 4.20 -11.07
C ARG A 29 -4.11 2.90 -10.42
N ASN A 30 -3.50 2.44 -9.33
CA ASN A 30 -3.94 1.27 -8.58
C ASN A 30 -5.22 1.50 -7.75
N ASN A 31 -5.70 2.73 -7.51
CA ASN A 31 -6.76 3.09 -6.54
C ASN A 31 -8.20 2.50 -6.75
N GLY A 32 -8.38 1.49 -7.60
CA GLY A 32 -9.66 0.81 -7.78
C GLY A 32 -9.76 -0.46 -6.93
N PRO A 33 -10.89 -0.75 -6.25
CA PRO A 33 -11.02 -1.93 -5.37
C PRO A 33 -10.56 -3.23 -6.01
N ALA A 34 -11.08 -3.57 -7.19
CA ALA A 34 -10.67 -4.76 -7.93
C ALA A 34 -9.20 -4.72 -8.38
N ARG A 35 -8.67 -3.55 -8.74
CA ARG A 35 -7.26 -3.40 -9.16
C ARG A 35 -6.31 -3.62 -7.99
N ARG A 36 -6.61 -3.06 -6.82
CA ARG A 36 -5.83 -3.27 -5.60
C ARG A 36 -5.69 -4.75 -5.28
N THR A 37 -6.81 -5.49 -5.33
CA THR A 37 -6.78 -6.96 -5.15
C THR A 37 -5.92 -7.66 -6.22
N MET A 38 -6.06 -7.29 -7.49
CA MET A 38 -5.26 -7.90 -8.57
C MET A 38 -3.77 -7.58 -8.46
N VAL A 39 -3.39 -6.34 -8.18
CA VAL A 39 -1.99 -5.90 -8.05
C VAL A 39 -1.34 -6.52 -6.81
N SER A 40 -2.04 -6.53 -5.67
CA SER A 40 -1.56 -7.15 -4.43
C SER A 40 -1.21 -8.64 -4.62
N ARG A 41 -2.02 -9.38 -5.40
CA ARG A 41 -1.74 -10.78 -5.75
C ARG A 41 -0.65 -10.93 -6.81
N ARG A 42 -0.68 -10.07 -7.83
CA ARG A 42 0.22 -10.19 -8.99
C ARG A 42 1.66 -9.79 -8.70
N TYR A 43 1.86 -8.81 -7.82
CA TYR A 43 3.19 -8.31 -7.48
C TYR A 43 4.13 -9.40 -6.91
N PRO A 44 3.73 -10.19 -5.89
CA PRO A 44 4.58 -11.27 -5.39
C PRO A 44 4.77 -12.40 -6.41
N GLU A 45 3.78 -12.72 -7.24
CA GLU A 45 3.96 -13.71 -8.33
C GLU A 45 5.06 -13.32 -9.32
N LYS A 46 5.22 -12.02 -9.57
CA LYS A 46 6.15 -11.49 -10.58
C LYS A 46 7.55 -11.23 -10.04
N TYR A 47 7.66 -10.80 -8.79
CA TYR A 47 8.93 -10.33 -8.21
C TYR A 47 9.39 -11.09 -6.97
N ASP A 48 8.64 -12.12 -6.55
CA ASP A 48 8.90 -12.90 -5.33
C ASP A 48 9.10 -12.01 -4.08
N LYS A 49 8.35 -10.91 -4.04
CA LYS A 49 8.41 -9.88 -3.00
C LYS A 49 7.01 -9.43 -2.63
N ASP A 50 6.76 -9.32 -1.34
CA ASP A 50 5.51 -8.75 -0.83
C ASP A 50 5.48 -7.24 -1.07
N LEU A 51 4.38 -6.76 -1.68
CA LEU A 51 4.22 -5.36 -2.05
C LEU A 51 4.18 -4.46 -0.80
N GLN A 52 3.45 -4.84 0.24
CA GLN A 52 3.36 -4.03 1.46
C GLN A 52 4.73 -3.91 2.15
N LYS A 53 5.50 -5.01 2.23
CA LYS A 53 6.86 -5.00 2.79
C LYS A 53 7.82 -4.15 1.98
N LEU A 54 7.68 -4.14 0.65
CA LEU A 54 8.45 -3.23 -0.18
C LEU A 54 8.13 -1.78 0.17
N ILE A 55 6.85 -1.39 0.23
CA ILE A 55 6.45 -0.03 0.57
C ILE A 55 6.99 0.38 1.95
N ARG A 56 6.89 -0.48 2.98
CA ARG A 56 7.47 -0.22 4.30
C ARG A 56 8.97 0.01 4.29
N LYS A 57 9.69 -0.65 3.37
CA LYS A 57 11.14 -0.50 3.25
C LYS A 57 11.49 0.85 2.63
N GLU A 58 10.74 1.26 1.61
CA GLU A 58 11.06 2.38 0.73
C GLU A 58 10.45 3.72 1.16
N CYS A 59 9.35 3.72 1.92
CA CYS A 59 8.64 4.93 2.36
C CYS A 59 8.68 5.10 3.89
N ARG A 60 8.44 6.31 4.40
CA ARG A 60 8.31 6.59 5.86
C ARG A 60 7.12 7.49 6.19
N GLY A 61 6.67 7.42 7.44
CA GLY A 61 5.70 8.37 8.01
C GLY A 61 4.29 8.24 7.41
N ASP A 62 3.61 9.38 7.22
CA ASP A 62 2.25 9.40 6.67
C ASP A 62 2.21 8.97 5.19
N PHE A 63 3.28 9.25 4.45
CA PHE A 63 3.42 8.79 3.06
C PHE A 63 3.49 7.27 2.97
N GLU A 64 4.27 6.63 3.85
CA GLU A 64 4.29 5.17 3.98
C GLU A 64 2.90 4.61 4.24
N LEU A 65 2.17 5.18 5.21
CA LEU A 65 0.82 4.72 5.54
C LEU A 65 -0.10 4.82 4.31
N ALA A 66 -0.10 5.94 3.60
CA ALA A 66 -0.94 6.10 2.40
C ALA A 66 -0.63 5.03 1.33
N MET A 67 0.66 4.79 1.06
CA MET A 67 1.09 3.79 0.08
C MET A 67 0.77 2.36 0.54
N GLU A 68 0.91 2.04 1.82
CA GLU A 68 0.56 0.73 2.38
C GLU A 68 -0.93 0.43 2.19
N LEU A 69 -1.80 1.41 2.45
CA LEU A 69 -3.24 1.23 2.32
C LEU A 69 -3.61 0.95 0.86
N LEU A 70 -2.99 1.65 -0.09
CA LEU A 70 -3.19 1.42 -1.53
C LEU A 70 -2.60 0.09 -2.01
N ALA A 71 -1.59 -0.46 -1.33
CA ALA A 71 -0.96 -1.74 -1.66
C ALA A 71 -1.78 -2.96 -1.25
N LEU A 72 -2.69 -2.81 -0.28
CA LEU A 72 -3.53 -3.90 0.23
C LEU A 72 -4.84 -4.02 -0.55
N PRO A 73 -5.43 -5.22 -0.63
CA PRO A 73 -6.86 -5.39 -0.95
C PRO A 73 -7.74 -4.56 0.01
N PRO A 74 -8.92 -4.09 -0.41
CA PRO A 74 -9.79 -3.25 0.43
C PRO A 74 -10.15 -3.89 1.80
N ASP A 75 -10.49 -5.17 1.79
CA ASP A 75 -10.85 -5.95 2.98
C ASP A 75 -9.68 -6.11 3.96
N GLU A 76 -8.48 -6.41 3.44
CA GLU A 76 -7.27 -6.49 4.24
C GLU A 76 -6.83 -5.11 4.77
N MET A 77 -7.04 -4.06 3.99
CA MET A 77 -6.74 -2.67 4.36
C MET A 77 -7.56 -2.22 5.58
N GLU A 78 -8.86 -2.54 5.60
CA GLU A 78 -9.73 -2.24 6.75
C GLU A 78 -9.25 -2.98 8.00
N ALA A 79 -9.01 -4.29 7.91
CA ALA A 79 -8.49 -5.07 9.02
C ALA A 79 -7.12 -4.55 9.52
N TYR A 80 -6.26 -4.14 8.59
CA TYR A 80 -4.98 -3.54 8.87
C TYR A 80 -5.10 -2.24 9.66
N LEU A 81 -6.00 -1.33 9.26
CA LEU A 81 -6.24 -0.07 9.96
C LEU A 81 -6.84 -0.29 11.35
N ILE A 82 -7.82 -1.19 11.51
CA ILE A 82 -8.38 -1.54 12.83
C ILE A 82 -7.27 -2.03 13.76
N ARG A 83 -6.44 -2.95 13.28
CA ARG A 83 -5.32 -3.49 14.08
C ARG A 83 -4.32 -2.39 14.40
N ARG A 84 -3.97 -1.54 13.44
CA ARG A 84 -3.02 -0.42 13.66
C ARG A 84 -3.56 0.58 14.67
N ALA A 85 -4.87 0.82 14.66
CA ALA A 85 -5.54 1.72 15.61
C ALA A 85 -5.58 1.18 17.04
N THR A 86 -5.61 -0.14 17.24
CA THR A 86 -5.91 -0.77 18.54
C THR A 86 -4.73 -1.54 19.17
N LYS A 87 -3.64 -1.79 18.43
CA LYS A 87 -2.52 -2.61 18.93
C LYS A 87 -1.67 -1.95 20.04
N GLY A 88 -1.68 -0.61 20.12
CA GLY A 88 -0.83 0.16 21.03
C GLY A 88 -1.46 0.43 22.40
N ALA A 89 -0.81 1.28 23.20
CA ALA A 89 -1.43 1.82 24.40
C ALA A 89 -2.53 2.82 24.00
N GLY A 90 -3.75 2.58 24.47
CA GLY A 90 -4.92 3.38 24.07
C GLY A 90 -5.44 2.96 22.69
N THR A 91 -6.10 3.88 22.00
CA THR A 91 -6.63 3.68 20.65
C THR A 91 -6.32 4.91 19.82
N ASN A 92 -6.01 4.74 18.54
CA ASN A 92 -5.91 5.87 17.61
C ASN A 92 -7.28 6.08 16.96
N GLU A 93 -8.10 6.90 17.59
CA GLU A 93 -9.48 7.12 17.15
C GLU A 93 -9.53 7.76 15.77
N LYS A 94 -8.53 8.55 15.35
CA LYS A 94 -8.47 9.13 13.99
C LYS A 94 -8.46 8.03 12.92
N LEU A 95 -7.63 6.99 13.10
CA LEU A 95 -7.60 5.86 12.18
C LEU A 95 -8.87 5.02 12.28
N LEU A 96 -9.42 4.85 13.49
CA LEU A 96 -10.63 4.06 13.69
C LEU A 96 -11.87 4.72 13.07
N TYR A 97 -12.05 6.03 13.25
CA TYR A 97 -13.16 6.81 12.65
C TYR A 97 -13.14 6.75 11.13
N THR A 98 -11.96 6.70 10.52
CA THR A 98 -11.82 6.61 9.04
C THR A 98 -12.53 5.37 8.48
N ILE A 99 -12.59 4.28 9.24
CA ILE A 99 -13.23 3.02 8.81
C ILE A 99 -14.69 2.98 9.26
N MET A 100 -15.00 3.45 10.47
CA MET A 100 -16.35 3.33 11.03
C MET A 100 -17.35 4.33 10.44
N CYS A 101 -16.87 5.48 9.96
CA CYS A 101 -17.72 6.58 9.50
C CYS A 101 -17.54 6.90 8.00
N GLY A 102 -16.68 6.16 7.30
CA GLY A 102 -16.33 6.35 5.88
C GLY A 102 -17.06 5.39 4.94
#